data_AF-A0A924JLA0-F1
#
_entry.id   AF-A0A924JLA0-F1
#
_cell.length_a   1.000
_cell.length_b   1.000
_cell.length_c   1.000
_cell.angle_alpha   90.00
_cell.angle_beta   90.00
_cell.angle_gamma   90.00
#
_symmetry.space_group_name_H-M   'P 1'
#
loop_
_entity.id
_entity.type
_entity.pdbx_description
1 polymer ?
#
loop_
_entity_poly.entity_id
_entity_poly.type
_entity_poly.pdbx_seq_one_letter_code
_entity_poly.pdbx_strand_id
1 'polypeptide(L)'
;MTPTWLEAAINGPWSRSRQPLIPIAVSDCIADEIACAREGAAIIHVRAYDAATGFQNDDAETYARIIEGIRAKEDVIVYPTLPLTVTPAAFCGVCCGDRLA
;
A
#
# COMPACT_ATOMS: atom_id res chain seq x y z
N MET A 1 29.20 7.65 13.31
CA MET A 1 28.54 6.80 12.30
C MET A 1 27.48 7.63 11.60
N THR A 2 27.29 7.43 10.29
CA THR A 2 26.21 8.10 9.54
C THR A 2 24.93 7.25 9.66
N PRO A 3 23.75 7.85 9.86
CA PRO A 3 22.49 7.10 9.88
C PRO A 3 22.28 6.34 8.56
N THR A 4 21.79 5.11 8.67
CA THR A 4 21.38 4.30 7.51
C THR A 4 19.86 4.34 7.39
N TRP A 5 19.37 4.65 6.20
CA TRP A 5 17.95 4.56 5.88
C TRP A 5 17.62 3.13 5.48
N LEU A 6 16.67 2.51 6.18
CA LEU A 6 16.15 1.18 5.86
C LEU A 6 14.73 1.32 5.30
N GLU A 7 14.53 0.79 4.10
CA GLU A 7 13.21 0.69 3.47
C GLU A 7 12.71 -0.75 3.50
N ALA A 8 11.46 -0.95 3.91
CA ALA A 8 10.76 -2.22 3.87
C ALA A 8 9.65 -2.19 2.80
N ALA A 9 9.84 -2.97 1.73
CA ALA A 9 8.82 -3.22 0.71
C ALA A 9 8.18 -4.58 0.98
N ILE A 10 6.95 -4.56 1.51
CA ILE A 10 6.39 -5.72 2.22
C ILE A 10 5.62 -6.73 1.37
N ASN A 11 4.93 -6.32 0.30
CA ASN A 11 4.06 -7.23 -0.45
C ASN A 11 4.43 -7.44 -1.92
N GLY A 12 5.29 -6.59 -2.52
CA GLY A 12 5.74 -6.76 -3.91
C GLY A 12 4.56 -6.85 -4.90
N PRO A 13 4.78 -7.22 -6.17
CA PRO A 13 3.70 -7.37 -7.17
C PRO A 13 3.20 -8.82 -7.31
N TRP A 14 3.72 -9.76 -6.52
CA TRP A 14 3.41 -11.18 -6.67
C TRP A 14 2.22 -11.56 -5.78
N SER A 15 1.39 -12.50 -6.22
CA SER A 15 0.28 -13.01 -5.41
C SER A 15 0.72 -14.13 -4.47
N ARG A 16 -0.20 -14.63 -3.64
CA ARG A 16 0.04 -15.78 -2.76
C ARG A 16 0.53 -17.05 -3.47
N SER A 17 0.34 -17.15 -4.78
CA SER A 17 0.90 -18.23 -5.59
C SER A 17 2.43 -18.30 -5.56
N ARG A 18 3.11 -17.16 -5.40
CA ARG A 18 4.59 -17.06 -5.37
C ARG A 18 5.13 -16.58 -4.03
N GLN A 19 4.33 -15.85 -3.26
CA GLN A 19 4.67 -15.44 -1.91
C GLN A 19 3.50 -15.73 -0.96
N PRO A 20 3.42 -16.94 -0.39
CA PRO A 20 2.23 -17.41 0.34
C PRO A 20 1.83 -16.56 1.55
N LEU A 21 2.80 -15.85 2.14
CA LEU A 21 2.62 -15.05 3.36
C LEU A 21 2.44 -13.55 3.09
N ILE A 22 2.22 -13.12 1.85
CA ILE A 22 2.04 -11.67 1.59
C ILE A 22 0.82 -11.13 2.34
N PRO A 23 0.95 -9.92 2.94
CA PRO A 23 -0.20 -9.18 3.41
C PRO A 23 -0.99 -8.68 2.20
N ILE A 24 -2.31 -8.92 2.22
CA ILE A 24 -3.26 -8.53 1.17
C ILE A 24 -4.35 -7.63 1.74
N ALA A 25 -4.95 -8.03 2.86
CA ALA A 25 -5.96 -7.19 3.49
C ALA A 25 -5.31 -5.92 4.06
N VAL A 26 -6.06 -4.81 4.05
CA VAL A 26 -5.61 -3.53 4.62
C VAL A 26 -5.11 -3.68 6.06
N SER A 27 -5.82 -4.47 6.88
CA SER A 27 -5.43 -4.74 8.26
C SER A 27 -4.11 -5.49 8.38
N ASP A 28 -3.88 -6.45 7.48
CA ASP A 28 -2.66 -7.27 7.47
C ASP A 28 -1.48 -6.41 7.04
N CYS A 29 -1.65 -5.56 6.02
CA CYS A 29 -0.64 -4.59 5.59
C CYS A 29 -0.24 -3.69 6.76
N ILE A 30 -1.21 -3.01 7.38
CA ILE A 30 -0.94 -2.08 8.50
C ILE A 30 -0.20 -2.80 9.64
N ALA A 31 -0.60 -4.03 9.98
CA ALA A 31 0.04 -4.79 11.06
C ALA A 31 1.50 -5.11 10.75
N ASP A 32 1.79 -5.62 9.55
CA ASP A 32 3.14 -5.99 9.13
C ASP A 32 4.04 -4.76 8.95
N GLU A 33 3.49 -3.65 8.42
CA GLU A 33 4.23 -2.39 8.23
C GLU A 33 4.61 -1.74 9.56
N ILE A 34 3.70 -1.75 10.53
CA ILE A 34 3.99 -1.31 11.91
C ILE A 34 5.07 -2.19 12.53
N ALA A 35 5.01 -3.51 12.31
CA ALA A 35 6.06 -4.40 12.79
C ALA A 35 7.42 -4.04 12.18
N CYS A 36 7.50 -3.84 10.86
CA CYS A 36 8.72 -3.39 10.20
C CYS A 36 9.24 -2.04 10.72
N ALA A 37 8.34 -1.06 10.91
CA ALA A 37 8.71 0.25 11.46
C ALA A 37 9.30 0.13 12.87
N ARG A 38 8.70 -0.70 13.73
CA ARG A 38 9.19 -0.96 15.10
C ARG A 38 10.52 -1.69 15.15
N GLU A 39 10.84 -2.49 14.14
CA GLU A 39 12.14 -3.15 13.98
C GLU A 39 13.20 -2.23 13.33
N GLY A 40 12.86 -0.97 13.02
CA GLY A 40 13.81 0.06 12.59
C GLY A 40 13.74 0.44 11.11
N ALA A 41 12.69 0.03 10.38
CA ALA A 41 12.45 0.57 9.04
C ALA A 41 12.08 2.06 9.15
N ALA A 42 12.80 2.90 8.40
CA ALA A 42 12.54 4.34 8.30
C ALA A 42 11.54 4.67 7.18
N ILE A 43 11.36 3.75 6.23
CA ILE A 43 10.52 3.91 5.04
C ILE A 43 9.73 2.62 4.81
N ILE A 44 8.44 2.75 4.53
CA ILE A 44 7.55 1.67 4.15
C ILE A 44 7.07 1.88 2.71
N HIS A 45 7.22 0.84 1.89
CA HIS A 45 6.68 0.78 0.54
C HIS A 45 5.58 -0.29 0.44
N VAL A 46 4.45 0.10 -0.12
CA VAL A 46 3.26 -0.77 -0.16
C VAL A 46 2.54 -0.76 -1.50
N ARG A 47 1.94 -1.91 -1.81
CA ARG A 47 0.94 -2.07 -2.86
C ARG A 47 -0.43 -2.32 -2.27
N ALA A 48 -1.46 -1.81 -2.92
CA ALA A 48 -2.85 -2.10 -2.58
C ALA A 48 -3.33 -3.35 -3.33
N TYR A 49 -4.10 -4.18 -2.64
CA TYR A 49 -4.70 -5.40 -3.19
C TYR A 49 -6.18 -5.43 -2.89
N ASP A 50 -6.94 -6.08 -3.77
CA ASP A 50 -8.29 -6.53 -3.46
C ASP A 50 -8.21 -7.83 -2.65
N ALA A 51 -8.68 -7.79 -1.40
CA ALA A 51 -8.66 -8.94 -0.49
C ALA A 51 -9.55 -10.10 -0.95
N ALA A 52 -10.59 -9.84 -1.75
CA ALA A 52 -11.49 -10.88 -2.24
C ALA A 52 -10.85 -11.70 -3.36
N THR A 53 -10.11 -11.04 -4.25
CA THR A 53 -9.51 -11.67 -5.44
C THR A 53 -8.02 -11.98 -5.29
N GLY A 54 -7.33 -11.31 -4.36
CA GLY A 54 -5.89 -11.40 -4.16
C GLY A 54 -5.06 -10.76 -5.29
N PHE A 55 -5.69 -9.98 -6.17
CA PHE A 55 -5.01 -9.22 -7.21
C PHE A 55 -4.70 -7.80 -6.76
N GLN A 56 -3.65 -7.22 -7.34
CA GLN A 56 -3.33 -5.82 -7.11
C GLN A 56 -4.50 -4.94 -7.58
N ASN A 57 -4.84 -3.94 -6.76
CA ASN A 57 -5.87 -2.95 -7.05
C ASN A 57 -5.33 -1.59 -6.63
N ASP A 58 -5.00 -0.73 -7.61
CA ASP A 58 -4.41 0.59 -7.37
C ASP A 58 -5.44 1.68 -7.03
N ASP A 59 -6.50 1.29 -6.32
CA ASP A 59 -7.51 2.21 -5.80
C ASP A 59 -6.91 3.15 -4.74
N ALA A 60 -7.12 4.45 -4.95
CA ALA A 60 -6.53 5.50 -4.10
C ALA A 60 -7.09 5.45 -2.66
N GLU A 61 -8.36 5.09 -2.47
CA GLU A 61 -8.95 4.98 -1.14
C GLU A 61 -8.34 3.83 -0.35
N THR A 62 -8.05 2.72 -1.02
CA THR A 62 -7.36 1.56 -0.41
C THR A 62 -5.97 1.95 0.05
N TYR A 63 -5.19 2.67 -0.77
CA TYR A 63 -3.89 3.21 -0.35
C TYR A 63 -4.03 4.19 0.83
N ALA A 64 -4.98 5.12 0.78
CA ALA A 64 -5.18 6.10 1.85
C ALA A 64 -5.49 5.41 3.19
N ARG A 65 -6.33 4.37 3.19
CA ARG A 65 -6.64 3.59 4.40
C ARG A 65 -5.41 2.89 4.99
N ILE A 66 -4.54 2.34 4.15
CA ILE A 66 -3.28 1.73 4.59
C ILE A 66 -2.36 2.80 5.19
N ILE A 67 -2.07 3.86 4.43
CA ILE A 67 -1.15 4.94 4.81
C ILE A 67 -1.59 5.60 6.13
N GLU A 68 -2.85 6.01 6.23
CA GLU A 68 -3.36 6.67 7.43
C GLU A 68 -3.46 5.71 8.61
N GLY A 69 -3.68 4.41 8.37
CA GLY A 69 -3.64 3.38 9.39
C GLY A 69 -2.27 3.23 10.05
N ILE A 70 -1.19 3.27 9.26
CA ILE A 70 0.19 3.22 9.76
C ILE A 70 0.54 4.52 10.49
N ARG A 71 0.28 5.67 9.86
CA ARG A 71 0.63 7.01 10.41
C ARG A 71 -0.10 7.32 11.72
N ALA A 72 -1.25 6.71 11.94
CA ALA A 72 -1.96 6.80 13.22
C ALA A 72 -1.23 6.08 14.37
N LYS A 73 -0.20 5.28 14.09
CA LYS A 73 0.52 4.44 15.07
C LYS A 73 2.02 4.71 15.11
N GLU A 74 2.66 4.93 13.97
CA GLU A 74 4.12 5.07 13.85
C GLU A 74 4.47 6.30 12.99
N ASP A 75 5.49 7.05 13.40
CA ASP A 75 6.02 8.19 12.64
C ASP A 75 7.06 7.70 11.61
N VAL A 76 6.56 7.14 10.51
CA VAL A 76 7.37 6.55 9.45
C VAL A 76 6.98 7.12 8.09
N ILE A 77 7.94 7.23 7.16
CA ILE A 77 7.65 7.60 5.78
C ILE A 77 6.93 6.43 5.12
N VAL A 78 5.74 6.67 4.57
CA VAL A 78 4.98 5.65 3.83
C VAL A 78 4.69 6.18 2.44
N TYR A 79 4.93 5.36 1.41
CA TYR A 79 4.54 5.72 0.05
C TYR A 79 4.07 4.49 -0.76
N PRO A 80 3.10 4.68 -1.66
CA PRO A 80 2.56 3.59 -2.46
C PRO A 80 3.43 3.32 -3.70
N THR A 81 3.20 2.17 -4.32
CA THR A 81 3.58 1.95 -5.72
C THR A 81 2.78 2.87 -6.63
N LEU A 82 3.42 3.38 -7.69
CA LEU A 82 2.73 4.04 -8.79
C LEU A 82 2.51 3.01 -9.91
N PRO A 83 1.28 2.83 -10.41
CA PRO A 83 1.03 1.91 -11.51
C PRO A 83 1.73 2.40 -12.78
N LEU A 84 2.63 1.57 -13.33
CA LEU A 84 3.30 1.84 -14.60
C LEU A 84 2.38 1.63 -15.82
N THR A 85 1.23 0.98 -15.62
CA THR A 85 0.19 0.78 -16.63
C THR A 85 -1.12 1.37 -16.14
N VAL A 86 -1.49 2.53 -16.68
CA VAL A 86 -2.88 3.01 -16.65
C VAL A 86 -3.74 2.01 -17.42
N THR A 87 -4.53 1.21 -16.72
CA THR A 87 -5.67 0.53 -17.35
C THR A 87 -6.77 1.56 -17.63
N PRO A 88 -7.59 1.40 -18.68
CA PRO A 88 -8.64 2.37 -19.04
C PRO A 88 -9.63 2.70 -17.90
N ALA A 89 -9.76 1.83 -16.89
CA ALA A 89 -10.60 2.07 -15.71
C ALA A 89 -10.12 3.23 -14.83
N ALA A 90 -8.83 3.59 -14.88
CA ALA A 90 -8.27 4.70 -14.10
C ALA A 90 -8.74 6.10 -14.58
N PHE A 91 -9.40 6.20 -15.74
CA PHE A 91 -9.90 7.47 -16.28
C PHE A 91 -11.34 7.80 -15.88
N CYS A 92 -12.12 6.86 -15.35
CA CYS A 92 -13.58 7.04 -15.23
C CYS A 92 -14.03 7.87 -14.01
N GLY A 93 -13.18 8.06 -12.99
CA GLY A 93 -13.63 8.68 -11.72
C GLY A 93 -12.94 9.97 -11.30
N VAL A 94 -11.72 10.25 -11.78
CA VAL A 94 -10.89 11.31 -11.17
C VAL A 94 -11.03 12.67 -11.88
N CYS A 95 -11.54 12.71 -13.12
CA CYS A 95 -11.69 13.97 -13.88
C CYS A 95 -13.11 14.54 -13.91
N CYS A 96 -14.17 13.74 -13.71
CA CYS A 96 -15.54 14.25 -13.64
C CYS A 96 -15.96 14.35 -12.17
N GLY A 97 -15.47 15.38 -11.49
CA GLY A 97 -16.32 16.02 -10.51
C GLY A 97 -17.51 16.59 -11.27
N ASP A 98 -18.70 16.02 -11.11
CA ASP A 98 -19.94 16.79 -11.21
C ASP A 98 -21.16 16.05 -10.64
N ARG A 99 -21.81 16.79 -9.75
CA ARG A 99 -23.19 16.71 -9.25
C ARG A 99 -24.08 15.67 -9.92
N LEU A 100 -24.53 14.73 -9.10
CA LEU A 100 -25.86 14.14 -9.26
C LEU A 100 -26.89 15.24 -8.93
N ALA A 101 -27.50 15.78 -9.98
CA ALA A 101 -28.81 16.42 -10.00
C ALA A 101 -29.69 15.65 -10.99
#